data_AF-A0A3S3HWU0-F1
#
_entry.id   AF-A0A3S3HWU0-F1
#
_cell.length_a   1.000
_cell.length_b   1.000
_cell.length_c   1.000
_cell.angle_alpha   90.00
_cell.angle_beta   90.00
_cell.angle_gamma   90.00
#
_symmetry.space_group_name_H-M   'P 1'
#
loop_
_entity.id
_entity.type
_entity.pdbx_description
1 polymer ?
#
loop_
_entity_poly.entity_id
_entity_poly.type
_entity_poly.pdbx_seq_one_letter_code
_entity_poly.pdbx_strand_id
1 'polypeptide(L)'
;MDVSRQQAVAKDEADQVPVVEKGARARTRRLMLETATRLMQSGMTPSVSEVAEAAEVSRATAYRYFPSQAALVQAVVDEGLG
;
A
#
# COMPACT_ATOMS: atom_id res chain seq x y z
N MET A 1 -24.49 4.36 -30.94
CA MET A 1 -24.84 3.81 -29.62
C MET A 1 -24.04 2.52 -29.46
N ASP A 2 -22.79 2.65 -29.02
CA ASP A 2 -22.35 2.42 -27.63
C ASP A 2 -21.96 0.97 -27.42
N VAL A 3 -20.66 0.70 -27.49
CA VAL A 3 -19.97 -0.25 -26.60
C VAL A 3 -18.49 0.09 -26.62
N SER A 4 -18.19 1.22 -25.97
CA SER A 4 -16.85 1.51 -25.49
C SER A 4 -16.50 0.54 -24.36
N ARG A 5 -15.28 0.02 -24.44
CA ARG A 5 -14.42 -0.20 -23.27
C ARG A 5 -15.02 -1.10 -22.18
N GLN A 6 -14.94 -2.40 -22.38
CA GLN A 6 -14.81 -3.31 -21.24
C GLN A 6 -13.41 -3.88 -21.20
N GLN A 7 -12.77 -3.45 -20.13
CA GLN A 7 -11.38 -3.51 -19.78
C GLN A 7 -10.99 -4.97 -19.57
N ALA A 8 -9.92 -5.35 -20.25
CA ALA A 8 -9.29 -6.62 -20.13
C ALA A 8 -8.59 -6.76 -18.75
N VAL A 9 -8.47 -8.03 -18.37
CA VAL A 9 -7.44 -8.69 -17.57
C VAL A 9 -7.51 -8.72 -16.03
N ALA A 10 -7.42 -9.98 -15.58
CA ALA A 10 -6.83 -10.50 -14.36
C ALA A 10 -7.72 -10.54 -13.10
N LYS A 11 -8.58 -11.57 -13.07
CA LYS A 11 -8.71 -12.45 -11.90
C LYS A 11 -7.30 -12.82 -11.42
N ASP A 12 -6.95 -12.40 -10.21
CA ASP A 12 -5.78 -12.93 -9.51
C ASP A 12 -6.24 -13.54 -8.18
N GLU A 13 -6.83 -14.74 -8.32
CA GLU A 13 -6.79 -15.75 -7.27
C GLU A 13 -5.37 -16.30 -7.25
N ALA A 14 -4.58 -15.92 -6.24
CA ALA A 14 -3.59 -16.76 -5.55
C ALA A 14 -2.51 -15.88 -4.89
N ASP A 15 -2.54 -15.76 -3.57
CA ASP A 15 -1.32 -16.09 -2.80
C ASP A 15 -1.72 -16.34 -1.33
N GLN A 16 -2.07 -17.60 -1.06
CA GLN A 16 -1.96 -18.20 0.27
C GLN A 16 -0.70 -19.08 0.25
N VAL A 17 0.38 -18.61 0.88
CA VAL A 17 1.54 -19.44 1.27
C VAL A 17 2.27 -18.78 2.48
N PRO A 18 2.96 -19.53 3.35
CA PRO A 18 2.46 -19.77 4.70
C PRO A 18 3.43 -19.34 5.81
N VAL A 19 2.89 -18.93 6.97
CA VAL A 19 3.40 -18.96 8.37
C VAL A 19 4.84 -18.54 8.74
N VAL A 20 5.71 -18.10 7.81
CA VAL A 20 6.93 -17.32 8.12
C VAL A 20 6.65 -15.79 8.04
N GLU A 21 5.41 -15.45 7.66
CA GLU A 21 4.96 -14.13 7.24
C GLU A 21 5.14 -13.01 8.26
N LYS A 22 5.04 -13.26 9.58
CA LYS A 22 4.99 -12.17 10.58
C LYS A 22 6.18 -11.21 10.45
N GLY A 23 7.38 -11.73 10.15
CA GLY A 23 8.58 -10.92 9.99
C GLY A 23 8.64 -10.17 8.65
N ALA A 24 8.39 -10.86 7.52
CA ALA A 24 8.42 -10.24 6.20
C ALA A 24 7.28 -9.24 6.00
N ARG A 25 6.08 -9.61 6.45
CA ARG A 25 4.85 -8.79 6.43
C ARG A 25 5.02 -7.52 7.26
N ALA A 26 5.60 -7.63 8.44
CA ALA A 26 5.92 -6.46 9.28
C ALA A 26 6.98 -5.55 8.63
N ARG A 27 8.01 -6.13 7.98
CA ARG A 27 9.03 -5.35 7.26
C ARG A 27 8.42 -4.57 6.09
N THR A 28 7.60 -5.20 5.25
CA THR A 28 6.94 -4.51 4.12
C THR A 28 6.00 -3.42 4.63
N ARG A 29 5.20 -3.68 5.67
CA ARG A 29 4.34 -2.66 6.28
C ARG A 29 5.15 -1.48 6.80
N ARG A 30 6.27 -1.74 7.48
CA ARG A 30 7.16 -0.70 8.01
C ARG A 30 7.83 0.11 6.90
N LEU A 31 8.29 -0.54 5.83
CA LEU A 31 8.86 0.14 4.66
C LEU A 31 7.86 1.11 4.06
N MET A 32 6.62 0.67 3.85
CA MET A 32 5.55 1.53 3.32
C MET A 32 5.23 2.70 4.26
N LEU A 33 5.21 2.49 5.58
CA LEU A 33 5.02 3.57 6.54
C LEU A 33 6.16 4.59 6.50
N GLU A 34 7.41 4.13 6.52
CA GLU A 34 8.57 5.02 6.47
C GLU A 34 8.55 5.87 5.19
N THR A 35 8.24 5.27 4.04
CA THR A 35 8.09 5.99 2.77
C THR A 35 6.94 7.01 2.84
N ALA A 36 5.78 6.63 3.38
CA ALA A 36 4.65 7.54 3.54
C ALA A 36 5.01 8.73 4.45
N THR A 37 5.68 8.46 5.57
CA THR A 37 6.17 9.45 6.52
C THR A 37 7.14 10.42 5.84
N ARG A 38 8.11 9.94 5.06
CA ARG A 38 9.05 10.79 4.30
C ARG A 38 8.33 11.70 3.30
N LEU A 39 7.36 11.16 2.55
CA LEU A 39 6.56 11.94 1.61
C LEU A 39 5.71 13.00 2.33
N MET A 40 5.13 12.66 3.49
CA MET A 40 4.39 13.62 4.31
C MET A 40 5.28 14.73 4.88
N GLN A 41 6.48 14.39 5.33
CA GLN A 41 7.49 15.37 5.79
C GLN A 41 7.95 16.31 4.66
N SER A 42 7.87 15.88 3.39
CA SER A 42 8.13 16.74 2.23
C SER A 42 6.97 17.71 1.91
N GLY A 43 5.88 17.69 2.69
CA GLY A 43 4.70 18.52 2.49
C GLY A 43 3.66 17.94 1.51
N MET A 44 3.82 16.68 1.10
CA MET A 44 2.87 15.99 0.21
C MET A 44 1.91 15.12 1.00
N THR A 45 0.68 14.95 0.52
CA THR A 45 -0.27 13.96 1.05
C THR A 45 -0.37 12.77 0.09
N PRO A 46 0.52 11.77 0.21
CA PRO A 46 0.60 10.70 -0.78
C PRO A 46 -0.62 9.78 -0.73
N SER A 47 -1.02 9.25 -1.87
CA SER A 47 -1.97 8.14 -1.99
C SER A 47 -1.28 6.80 -1.72
N VAL A 48 -2.08 5.75 -1.46
CA VAL A 48 -1.56 4.39 -1.25
C VAL A 48 -0.74 3.92 -2.45
N SER A 49 -1.16 4.27 -3.68
CA SER A 49 -0.45 3.94 -4.91
C SER A 49 0.90 4.64 -5.01
N GLU A 50 0.98 5.94 -4.69
CA GLU A 50 2.23 6.71 -4.72
C GLU A 50 3.24 6.19 -3.69
N VAL A 51 2.78 5.84 -2.49
CA VAL A 51 3.63 5.19 -1.49
C VAL A 51 4.11 3.83 -1.96
N ALA A 52 3.25 3.04 -2.63
CA ALA A 52 3.62 1.75 -3.17
C ALA A 52 4.74 1.89 -4.22
N GLU A 53 4.61 2.84 -5.14
CA GLU A 53 5.61 3.14 -6.16
C GLU A 53 6.93 3.60 -5.53
N ALA A 54 6.88 4.53 -4.57
CA ALA A 54 8.08 5.01 -3.88
C ALA A 54 8.73 3.97 -2.96
N ALA A 55 7.98 2.97 -2.49
CA ALA A 55 8.47 1.87 -1.67
C ALA A 55 8.86 0.62 -2.49
N GLU A 56 8.76 0.67 -3.83
CA GLU A 56 8.98 -0.47 -4.72
C GLU A 56 8.10 -1.69 -4.36
N VAL A 57 6.88 -1.43 -3.89
CA VAL A 57 5.87 -2.45 -3.55
C VAL A 57 4.76 -2.42 -4.59
N SER A 58 4.25 -3.60 -4.98
CA SER A 58 3.10 -3.64 -5.90
C SER A 58 1.87 -2.99 -5.27
N ARG A 59 1.06 -2.31 -6.10
CA ARG A 59 -0.20 -1.70 -5.64
C ARG A 59 -1.11 -2.72 -4.94
N ALA A 60 -1.24 -3.93 -5.49
CA ALA A 60 -2.04 -5.00 -4.88
C ALA A 60 -1.55 -5.34 -3.47
N THR A 61 -0.24 -5.48 -3.27
CA THR A 61 0.36 -5.71 -1.95
C THR A 61 0.12 -4.53 -1.02
N ALA A 62 0.30 -3.29 -1.51
CA ALA A 62 0.03 -2.08 -0.74
C ALA A 62 -1.40 -2.00 -0.21
N TYR A 63 -2.40 -2.25 -1.07
CA TYR A 63 -3.81 -2.25 -0.66
C TYR A 63 -4.16 -3.37 0.33
N ARG A 64 -3.39 -4.47 0.39
CA ARG A 64 -3.53 -5.50 1.44
C ARG A 64 -3.12 -5.00 2.83
N TYR A 65 -2.28 -3.97 2.93
CA TYR A 65 -1.87 -3.37 4.21
C TYR A 65 -2.62 -2.07 4.51
N PHE A 66 -2.82 -1.24 3.50
CA PHE A 66 -3.45 0.06 3.60
C PHE A 66 -4.60 0.12 2.58
N PRO A 67 -5.82 -0.32 2.96
CA PRO A 67 -6.94 -0.39 2.03
C PRO A 67 -7.42 1.00 1.56
N SER A 68 -7.03 2.08 2.25
CA SER A 68 -7.37 3.45 1.89
C SER A 68 -6.25 4.42 2.28
N GLN A 69 -6.25 5.60 1.65
CA GLN A 69 -5.35 6.70 2.04
C GLN A 69 -5.55 7.10 3.51
N ALA A 70 -6.80 7.11 3.98
CA ALA A 70 -7.10 7.41 5.39
C ALA A 70 -6.43 6.38 6.32
N ALA A 71 -6.50 5.08 6.00
CA ALA A 71 -5.85 4.04 6.80
C ALA A 71 -4.32 4.20 6.83
N LEU A 72 -3.72 4.61 5.71
CA LEU A 72 -2.29 4.94 5.64
C LEU A 72 -1.94 6.13 6.53
N VAL A 73 -2.67 7.25 6.40
CA VAL A 73 -2.45 8.47 7.18
C VAL A 73 -2.59 8.19 8.68
N GLN A 74 -3.64 7.47 9.08
CA GLN A 74 -3.85 7.09 10.46
C GLN A 74 -2.68 6.28 11.02
N ALA A 75 -2.14 5.34 10.23
CA ALA A 75 -1.01 4.53 10.66
C ALA A 75 0.30 5.33 10.74
N VAL A 76 0.50 6.34 9.89
CA VAL A 76 1.64 7.27 9.99
C VAL A 76 1.52 8.15 11.24
N VAL A 77 0.32 8.65 11.53
CA VAL A 77 0.06 9.46 12.74
C VAL A 77 0.28 8.62 14.01
N ASP A 78 -0.21 7.38 14.03
CA ASP A 78 -0.01 6.43 15.13
C ASP A 78 1.48 6.15 15.37
N GLU A 79 2.27 5.95 14.30
CA GLU A 79 3.73 5.76 14.40
C GLU A 79 4.43 7.00 14.99
N GLY A 80 4.03 8.21 14.60
CA GLY A 80 4.64 9.45 15.08
C GLY A 80 4.29 9.81 16.53
N LEU A 81 3.28 9.16 17.12
CA LEU A 81 2.85 9.36 18.50
C LEU A 81 3.36 8.26 19.46
N GLY A 82 4.03 7.23 18.94
CA GLY A 82 4.57 6.09 19.68
C GLY A 82 5.97 6.28 20.23
#